data_AF-A0A1M3HHF6-F1
#
_entry.id   AF-A0A1M3HHF6-F1
#
_cell.length_a   1.000
_cell.length_b   1.000
_cell.length_c   1.000
_cell.angle_alpha   90.00
_cell.angle_beta   90.00
_cell.angle_gamma   90.00
#
_symmetry.space_group_name_H-M   'P 1'
#
loop_
_entity.id
_entity.type
_entity.pdbx_description
1 polymer ?
#
loop_
_entity_poly.entity_id
_entity_poly.type
_entity_poly.pdbx_seq_one_letter_code
_entity_poly.pdbx_strand_id
1 'polypeptide(L)'
;MQVAAVMPEAGYTFRPAGAGWNFGELLQHIAYGIEWWKDNYVKGKKTDWAPPVVKSDKQAVQKALLQAYGVLAETLGRISLTDEVVAGLHATLDHITHHRGQAVLYLRCNGVEPPEYSY
;
A
#
# COMPACT_ATOMS: atom_id res chain seq x y z
N MET A 1 -7.35 4.22 -1.03
CA MET A 1 -7.10 5.67 -0.87
C MET A 1 -7.74 6.30 0.36
N GLN A 2 -9.01 6.01 0.68
CA GLN A 2 -9.74 6.70 1.78
C GLN A 2 -9.00 6.68 3.14
N VAL A 3 -8.43 5.53 3.54
CA VAL A 3 -7.67 5.39 4.81
C VAL A 3 -6.49 6.37 4.87
N ALA A 4 -5.73 6.52 3.78
CA ALA A 4 -4.64 7.48 3.71
C ALA A 4 -5.16 8.93 3.74
N ALA A 5 -6.29 9.20 3.09
CA ALA A 5 -6.83 10.55 2.95
C ALA A 5 -7.29 11.18 4.27
N VAL A 6 -7.92 10.39 5.15
CA VAL A 6 -8.56 10.89 6.38
C VAL A 6 -7.58 11.23 7.50
N MET A 7 -6.37 10.68 7.51
CA MET A 7 -5.35 11.06 8.49
C MET A 7 -4.89 12.50 8.26
N PRO A 8 -4.92 13.40 9.26
CA PRO A 8 -4.34 14.74 9.15
C PRO A 8 -2.83 14.68 8.83
N GLU A 9 -2.26 15.75 8.24
CA GLU A 9 -0.83 15.82 7.91
C GLU A 9 0.07 15.42 9.09
N ALA A 10 -0.18 16.02 10.25
CA ALA A 10 0.58 15.75 11.47
C ALA A 10 0.51 14.29 11.94
N GLY A 11 -0.53 13.55 11.53
CA GLY A 11 -0.70 12.13 11.83
C GLY A 11 0.10 11.20 10.92
N TYR A 12 0.71 11.69 9.84
CA TYR A 12 1.52 10.84 8.97
C TYR A 12 2.85 10.41 9.61
N THR A 13 3.34 11.15 10.60
CA THR A 13 4.50 10.73 11.41
C THR A 13 4.09 10.04 12.70
N PHE A 14 2.79 9.85 12.95
CA PHE A 14 2.30 9.13 14.12
C PHE A 14 2.66 7.65 14.06
N ARG A 15 3.14 7.12 15.19
CA ARG A 15 3.51 5.71 15.37
C ARG A 15 2.87 5.17 16.66
N PRO A 16 1.90 4.26 16.57
CA PRO A 16 1.38 3.54 17.73
C PRO A 16 2.50 2.79 18.48
N ALA A 17 2.32 2.57 19.79
CA ALA A 17 3.27 1.78 20.56
C ALA A 17 3.38 0.36 20.00
N GLY A 18 4.62 -0.15 19.85
CA GLY A 18 4.90 -1.47 19.29
C GLY A 18 4.80 -1.56 17.76
N ALA A 19 4.41 -0.49 17.07
CA ALA A 19 4.41 -0.47 15.61
C ALA A 19 5.84 -0.37 15.05
N GLY A 20 6.12 -1.12 13.98
CA GLY A 20 7.42 -1.07 13.29
C GLY A 20 7.64 0.21 12.49
N TRP A 21 6.57 0.85 12.03
CA TRP A 21 6.59 2.02 11.15
C TRP A 21 5.64 3.11 11.65
N ASN A 22 5.88 4.35 11.28
CA ASN A 22 4.86 5.40 11.37
C ASN A 22 3.82 5.25 10.24
N PHE A 23 2.72 6.01 10.32
CA PHE A 23 1.61 5.90 9.37
C PHE A 23 2.05 6.10 7.91
N GLY A 24 2.84 7.14 7.64
CA GLY A 24 3.35 7.43 6.31
C GLY A 24 4.30 6.35 5.78
N GLU A 25 5.19 5.83 6.64
CA GLU A 25 6.10 4.74 6.32
C GLU A 25 5.35 3.45 5.97
N LEU A 26 4.30 3.10 6.74
CA LEU A 26 3.43 1.96 6.45
C LEU A 26 2.74 2.09 5.09
N LEU A 27 2.22 3.29 4.78
CA LEU A 27 1.57 3.55 3.50
C LEU A 27 2.57 3.54 2.33
N GLN A 28 3.79 4.04 2.53
CA GLN A 28 4.87 3.96 1.54
C GLN A 28 5.27 2.49 1.30
N HIS A 29 5.29 1.67 2.35
CA HIS A 29 5.52 0.22 2.25
C HIS A 29 4.44 -0.47 1.39
N ILE A 30 3.16 -0.09 1.54
CA ILE A 30 2.10 -0.59 0.65
C ILE A 30 2.37 -0.19 -0.80
N ALA A 31 2.70 1.07 -1.07
CA ALA A 31 2.98 1.54 -2.43
C ALA A 31 4.12 0.75 -3.08
N TYR A 32 5.24 0.57 -2.38
CA TYR A 32 6.36 -0.21 -2.86
C TYR A 32 6.02 -1.71 -3.00
N GLY A 33 5.26 -2.26 -2.05
CA GLY A 33 4.80 -3.64 -2.11
C GLY A 33 3.97 -3.92 -3.36
N ILE A 34 3.03 -3.03 -3.72
CA ILE A 34 2.27 -3.16 -4.96
C ILE A 34 3.20 -3.29 -6.17
N GLU A 35 4.24 -2.47 -6.28
CA GLU A 35 5.21 -2.55 -7.37
C GLU A 35 6.01 -3.86 -7.35
N TRP A 36 6.50 -4.26 -6.18
CA TRP A 36 7.33 -5.45 -6.02
C TRP A 36 6.56 -6.75 -6.29
N TRP A 37 5.35 -6.91 -5.73
CA TRP A 37 4.50 -8.08 -5.98
C TRP A 37 4.05 -8.14 -7.44
N LYS A 38 3.70 -7.00 -8.04
CA LYS A 38 3.38 -6.92 -9.48
C LYS A 38 4.54 -7.39 -10.34
N ASP A 39 5.77 -6.96 -10.07
CA ASP A 39 6.91 -7.41 -10.86
C ASP A 39 7.21 -8.90 -10.65
N ASN A 40 7.27 -9.36 -9.41
CA ASN A 40 7.68 -10.74 -9.09
C ASN A 40 6.60 -11.79 -9.39
N TYR A 41 5.34 -11.51 -9.07
CA TYR A 41 4.26 -12.50 -9.09
C TYR A 41 3.24 -12.29 -10.19
N VAL A 42 3.00 -11.04 -10.64
CA VAL A 42 2.10 -10.78 -11.79
C VAL A 42 2.87 -10.86 -13.11
N LYS A 43 4.07 -10.29 -13.19
CA LYS A 43 4.88 -10.30 -14.42
C LYS A 43 5.91 -11.42 -14.49
N GLY A 44 6.12 -12.16 -13.40
CA GLY A 44 7.17 -13.19 -13.30
C GLY A 44 8.59 -12.64 -13.42
N LYS A 45 8.78 -11.32 -13.29
CA LYS A 45 10.07 -10.64 -13.38
C LYS A 45 10.65 -10.54 -11.97
N LYS A 46 11.57 -11.46 -11.64
CA LYS A 46 12.25 -11.45 -10.34
C LYS A 46 13.01 -10.14 -10.12
N THR A 47 12.73 -9.48 -9.00
CA THR A 47 13.42 -8.27 -8.56
C THR A 47 13.73 -8.36 -7.07
N ASP A 48 14.88 -7.81 -6.68
CA ASP A 48 15.29 -7.79 -5.28
C ASP A 48 14.38 -6.87 -4.46
N TRP A 49 14.23 -7.20 -3.17
CA TRP A 49 13.60 -6.31 -2.22
C TRP A 49 14.55 -5.15 -1.88
N ALA A 50 14.33 -4.02 -2.54
CA ALA A 50 15.12 -2.79 -2.42
C ALA A 50 14.18 -1.57 -2.31
N PRO A 51 13.51 -1.38 -1.15
CA PRO A 51 12.57 -0.28 -0.97
C PRO A 51 13.27 1.08 -1.07
N PRO A 52 12.62 2.09 -1.66
CA PRO A 52 13.19 3.43 -1.77
C PRO A 52 13.28 4.11 -0.40
N VAL A 53 13.98 5.25 -0.35
CA VAL A 53 14.01 6.11 0.85
C VAL A 53 12.58 6.45 1.26
N VAL A 54 12.26 6.14 2.51
CA VAL A 54 10.90 6.27 3.03
C VAL A 54 10.56 7.74 3.24
N LYS A 55 9.35 8.12 2.82
CA LYS A 55 8.78 9.45 3.02
C LYS A 55 7.55 9.32 3.90
N SER A 56 7.33 10.31 4.75
CA SER A 56 6.10 10.44 5.55
C SER A 56 5.31 11.71 5.22
N ASP A 57 5.65 12.41 4.14
CA ASP A 57 4.86 13.54 3.64
C ASP A 57 3.54 13.02 3.05
N LYS A 58 2.40 13.57 3.48
CA LYS A 58 1.07 13.08 3.09
C LYS A 58 0.88 13.09 1.59
N GLN A 59 1.23 14.19 0.94
CA GLN A 59 1.00 14.37 -0.48
C GLN A 59 1.85 13.40 -1.32
N ALA A 60 3.12 13.26 -0.96
CA ALA A 60 4.05 12.34 -1.61
C ALA A 60 3.62 10.88 -1.43
N VAL A 61 3.22 10.49 -0.21
CA VAL A 61 2.77 9.13 0.08
C VAL A 61 1.47 8.81 -0.65
N GLN A 62 0.49 9.71 -0.66
CA GLN A 62 -0.76 9.50 -1.41
C GLN A 62 -0.52 9.42 -2.91
N LYS A 63 0.37 10.26 -3.44
CA LYS A 63 0.77 10.20 -4.84
C LYS A 63 1.43 8.85 -5.17
N ALA A 64 2.33 8.36 -4.33
CA ALA A 64 2.98 7.07 -4.51
C ALA A 64 1.97 5.92 -4.52
N LEU A 65 1.01 5.91 -3.58
CA LEU A 65 -0.07 4.92 -3.56
C LEU A 65 -0.90 4.96 -4.85
N LEU A 66 -1.36 6.14 -5.27
CA LEU A 66 -2.14 6.30 -6.50
C LEU A 66 -1.39 5.79 -7.72
N GLN A 67 -0.11 6.14 -7.83
CA GLN A 67 0.75 5.68 -8.92
C GLN A 67 0.91 4.16 -8.91
N ALA A 68 1.15 3.55 -7.74
CA ALA A 68 1.31 2.11 -7.62
C ALA A 68 0.04 1.35 -8.03
N TYR A 69 -1.14 1.78 -7.57
CA TYR A 69 -2.42 1.22 -8.03
C TYR A 69 -2.64 1.40 -9.53
N GLY A 70 -2.33 2.59 -10.07
CA GLY A 70 -2.46 2.88 -11.50
C GLY A 70 -1.59 1.96 -12.36
N VAL A 71 -0.32 1.77 -11.97
CA VAL A 71 0.63 0.89 -12.67
C VAL A 71 0.19 -0.58 -12.58
N LEU A 72 -0.34 -1.03 -11.44
CA LEU A 72 -0.91 -2.37 -11.32
C LEU A 72 -2.09 -2.56 -12.28
N ALA A 73 -3.05 -1.63 -12.29
CA ALA A 73 -4.22 -1.69 -13.18
C ALA A 73 -3.82 -1.68 -14.66
N GLU A 74 -2.88 -0.81 -15.04
CA GLU A 74 -2.33 -0.73 -16.40
C GLU A 74 -1.62 -2.03 -16.82
N THR A 75 -0.89 -2.66 -15.89
CA THR A 75 -0.22 -3.95 -16.13
C THR A 75 -1.25 -5.04 -16.39
N LEU A 76 -2.28 -5.14 -15.54
CA LEU A 76 -3.35 -6.13 -15.68
C LEU A 76 -4.15 -5.95 -16.99
N GLY A 77 -4.31 -4.70 -17.46
CA GLY A 77 -4.97 -4.42 -18.73
C GLY A 77 -4.16 -4.78 -19.98
N ARG A 78 -2.89 -5.16 -19.85
CA ARG A 78 -1.98 -5.47 -20.97
C ARG A 78 -1.43 -6.89 -20.96
N ILE A 79 -1.66 -7.65 -19.89
CA ILE A 79 -1.16 -9.02 -19.75
C ILE A 79 -2.30 -10.02 -19.93
N SER A 80 -1.98 -11.22 -20.41
CA SER A 80 -2.93 -12.34 -20.40
C SER A 80 -3.16 -12.82 -18.96
N LEU A 81 -4.42 -13.01 -18.59
CA LEU A 81 -4.79 -13.52 -17.26
C LEU A 81 -4.67 -15.06 -17.24
N THR A 82 -3.50 -15.56 -16.83
CA THR A 82 -3.29 -16.98 -16.51
C THR A 82 -3.53 -17.25 -15.03
N ASP A 83 -3.57 -18.53 -14.63
CA ASP A 83 -3.72 -18.92 -13.22
C ASP A 83 -2.60 -18.34 -12.33
N GLU A 84 -1.36 -18.28 -12.85
CA GLU A 84 -0.22 -17.68 -12.14
C GLU A 84 -0.40 -16.17 -11.95
N VAL A 85 -0.88 -15.47 -12.98
CA VAL A 85 -1.17 -14.03 -12.91
C VAL A 85 -2.26 -13.75 -11.88
N VAL A 86 -3.32 -14.57 -11.86
CA VAL A 86 -4.40 -14.46 -10.87
C VAL A 86 -3.88 -14.74 -9.46
N ALA A 87 -3.06 -15.78 -9.27
CA ALA A 87 -2.44 -16.06 -7.98
C ALA A 87 -1.55 -14.90 -7.50
N GLY A 88 -0.77 -14.30 -8.41
CA GLY A 88 0.05 -13.13 -8.12
C GLY A 88 -0.77 -11.89 -7.76
N LEU A 89 -1.91 -11.68 -8.43
CA LEU A 89 -2.85 -10.63 -8.06
C LEU A 89 -3.44 -10.85 -6.66
N HIS A 90 -3.87 -12.07 -6.33
CA HIS A 90 -4.36 -12.39 -4.99
C HIS A 90 -3.31 -12.12 -3.92
N ALA A 91 -2.06 -12.52 -4.13
CA ALA A 91 -0.97 -12.23 -3.21
C ALA A 91 -0.75 -10.72 -3.02
N THR A 92 -0.86 -9.95 -4.11
CA THR A 92 -0.77 -8.48 -4.09
C THR A 92 -1.91 -7.87 -3.26
N LEU A 93 -3.15 -8.31 -3.47
CA LEU A 93 -4.32 -7.81 -2.76
C LEU A 93 -4.33 -8.21 -1.27
N ASP A 94 -3.84 -9.40 -0.94
CA ASP A 94 -3.71 -9.87 0.44
C ASP A 94 -2.70 -9.00 1.22
N HIS A 95 -1.53 -8.72 0.63
CA HIS A 95 -0.53 -7.80 1.20
C HIS A 95 -1.12 -6.41 1.46
N ILE A 96 -1.82 -5.85 0.47
CA ILE A 96 -2.51 -4.55 0.60
C ILE A 96 -3.53 -4.61 1.75
N THR A 97 -4.34 -5.66 1.82
CA THR A 97 -5.41 -5.80 2.82
C THR A 97 -4.84 -5.90 4.22
N HIS A 98 -3.78 -6.70 4.41
CA HIS A 98 -3.06 -6.83 5.67
C HIS A 98 -2.60 -5.47 6.22
N HIS A 99 -1.86 -4.71 5.42
CA HIS A 99 -1.32 -3.42 5.86
C HIS A 99 -2.37 -2.30 5.89
N ARG A 100 -3.39 -2.33 5.04
CA ARG A 100 -4.53 -1.41 5.16
C ARG A 100 -5.26 -1.61 6.48
N GLY A 101 -5.43 -2.86 6.93
CA GLY A 101 -5.98 -3.19 8.25
C GLY A 101 -5.14 -2.60 9.39
N GLN A 102 -3.82 -2.69 9.30
CA GLN A 102 -2.92 -2.01 10.24
C GLN A 102 -3.12 -0.49 10.21
N ALA A 103 -3.19 0.13 9.03
CA ALA A 103 -3.39 1.57 8.88
C ALA A 103 -4.73 2.05 9.49
N VAL A 104 -5.78 1.23 9.48
CA VAL A 104 -7.03 1.52 10.20
C VAL A 104 -6.80 1.63 11.71
N LEU A 105 -5.95 0.77 12.29
CA LEU A 105 -5.59 0.88 13.71
C LEU A 105 -4.82 2.16 14.02
N TYR A 106 -4.00 2.66 13.11
CA TYR A 106 -3.26 3.91 13.31
C TYR A 106 -4.22 5.09 13.38
N LEU A 107 -5.26 5.11 12.54
CA LEU A 107 -6.32 6.12 12.62
C LEU A 107 -6.99 6.08 14.01
N ARG A 108 -7.41 4.89 14.46
CA ARG A 108 -8.04 4.70 15.77
C ARG A 108 -7.13 5.15 16.93
N CYS A 109 -5.87 4.74 16.92
CA CYS A 109 -4.89 5.13 17.94
C CYS A 109 -4.58 6.63 17.94
N ASN A 110 -4.79 7.31 16.80
CA ASN A 110 -4.62 8.76 16.67
C ASN A 110 -5.95 9.54 16.84
N GLY A 111 -7.01 8.90 17.33
CA GLY A 111 -8.31 9.53 17.57
C GLY A 111 -9.07 9.91 16.29
N VAL A 112 -8.70 9.35 15.14
CA VAL A 112 -9.36 9.59 13.85
C VAL A 112 -10.32 8.44 13.53
N GLU A 113 -11.56 8.77 13.19
CA GLU A 113 -12.54 7.81 12.68
C GLU A 113 -12.08 7.29 11.30
N PRO A 114 -11.82 5.98 11.13
CA PRO A 114 -11.58 5.35 9.84
C PRO A 114 -12.80 5.44 8.94
N PRO A 115 -12.59 5.48 7.61
CA PRO A 115 -13.69 5.39 6.66
C PRO A 115 -14.38 4.03 6.77
N GLU A 116 -15.66 3.98 6.41
CA GLU A 116 -16.35 2.71 6.23
C GLU A 116 -15.66 1.83 5.19
N TYR A 117 -15.86 0.53 5.30
CA TYR A 117 -15.32 -0.41 4.34
C TYR A 117 -15.99 -0.25 2.97
N SER A 118 -15.19 -0.07 1.93
CA SER A 118 -15.60 -0.14 0.53
C SER A 118 -14.61 -1.02 -0.25
N TYR A 119 -15.12 -1.81 -1.20
CA TYR A 119 -14.32 -2.60 -2.14
C TYR A 119 -14.19 -1.91 -3.50
#